data_AF-A0A9X7N323-F1
#
_entry.id   AF-A0A9X7N323-F1
#
_cell.length_a   1.000
_cell.length_b   1.000
_cell.length_c   1.000
_cell.angle_alpha   90.00
_cell.angle_beta   90.00
_cell.angle_gamma   90.00
#
_symmetry.space_group_name_H-M   'P 1'
#
loop_
_entity.id
_entity.type
_entity.pdbx_description
1 polymer ?
#
loop_
_entity_poly.entity_id
_entity_poly.type
_entity_poly.pdbx_seq_one_letter_code
_entity_poly.pdbx_strand_id
1 'polypeptide(L)' 'MPVEIRCRYTTGTYVATAKGLKGTTSNTISARHAAEAMAKKLGLAPELLVEKERDLLDPRERTTFTHPGELA' A
#
# COMPACT_ATOMS: atom_id res chain seq x y z
N MET A 1 8.34 2.57 -13.66
CA MET A 1 7.66 3.77 -13.11
C MET A 1 7.32 3.48 -11.65
N PRO A 2 7.49 4.45 -10.74
CA PRO A 2 7.20 4.23 -9.33
C PRO A 2 5.71 3.96 -9.12
N VAL A 3 5.39 2.94 -8.33
CA VAL A 3 4.02 2.55 -7.99
C VAL A 3 3.69 3.04 -6.59
N GLU A 4 2.58 3.75 -6.46
CA GLU A 4 2.10 4.30 -5.20
C GLU A 4 0.93 3.45 -4.69
N ILE A 5 1.10 2.82 -3.53
CA ILE A 5 0.10 1.97 -2.87
C ILE A 5 -0.44 2.70 -1.65
N ARG A 6 -1.73 3.04 -1.68
CA ARG A 6 -2.43 3.73 -0.60
C ARG A 6 -3.21 2.73 0.23
N CYS A 7 -2.97 2.74 1.54
CA CYS A 7 -3.66 1.93 2.51
C CYS A 7 -4.59 2.79 3.36
N ARG A 8 -5.82 2.34 3.55
CA ARG A 8 -6.77 2.93 4.50
C ARG A 8 -7.23 1.85 5.47
N TYR A 9 -7.47 2.24 6.71
CA TYR A 9 -8.17 1.37 7.66
C TYR A 9 -9.68 1.57 7.51
N THR A 10 -10.42 0.49 7.35
CA THR A 10 -11.90 0.51 7.27
C THR A 10 -12.45 -0.77 7.87
N THR A 11 -13.48 -0.65 8.69
CA THR A 11 -14.30 -1.81 9.11
C THR A 11 -13.48 -2.97 9.71
N GLY A 12 -12.41 -2.69 10.46
CA GLY A 12 -11.56 -3.73 11.06
C GLY A 12 -10.46 -4.30 10.15
N THR A 13 -10.24 -3.73 8.96
CA THR A 13 -9.22 -4.20 8.02
C THR A 13 -8.49 -3.06 7.32
N TYR A 14 -7.24 -3.30 6.94
CA TYR A 14 -6.46 -2.41 6.09
C TYR A 14 -6.71 -2.77 4.64
N VAL A 15 -7.16 -1.81 3.83
CA VAL A 15 -7.40 -1.98 2.40
C VAL A 15 -6.36 -1.19 1.63
N ALA A 16 -5.59 -1.89 0.79
CA ALA A 16 -4.60 -1.32 -0.10
C ALA A 16 -5.14 -1.17 -1.53
N THR A 17 -4.76 -0.07 -2.17
CA THR A 17 -5.06 0.25 -3.58
C THR A 17 -3.81 0.84 -4.23
N ALA A 18 -3.47 0.42 -5.44
CA ALA A 18 -2.41 1.05 -6.21
C ALA A 18 -2.96 2.17 -7.10
N LYS A 19 -2.28 3.31 -7.12
CA LYS A 19 -2.67 4.48 -7.91
C LYS A 19 -2.68 4.13 -9.41
N GLY A 20 -3.79 4.41 -10.09
CA GLY A 20 -3.95 4.16 -11.53
C GLY A 20 -4.28 2.71 -11.89
N LEU A 21 -4.38 1.80 -10.92
CA LEU A 21 -4.68 0.39 -11.16
C LEU A 21 -6.04 0.01 -10.55
N LYS A 22 -6.80 -0.81 -11.30
CA LYS A 22 -8.08 -1.34 -10.81
C LYS A 22 -7.81 -2.56 -9.94
N GLY A 23 -8.13 -2.45 -8.65
CA GLY A 23 -8.06 -3.57 -7.73
C GLY A 23 -7.76 -3.15 -6.30
N THR A 24 -8.23 -3.95 -5.36
CA THR A 24 -7.93 -3.84 -3.95
C THR A 24 -7.31 -5.14 -3.45
N THR A 25 -6.54 -5.02 -2.37
CA THR A 25 -6.18 -6.12 -1.47
C THR A 25 -6.47 -5.66 -0.06
N SER A 26 -6.67 -6.59 0.86
CA SER A 26 -6.92 -6.27 2.25
C SER A 26 -6.17 -7.20 3.19
N ASN A 27 -5.90 -6.71 4.40
CA ASN A 27 -5.25 -7.47 5.45
C ASN A 27 -5.70 -6.97 6.82
N THR A 28 -5.86 -7.87 7.81
CA THR A 28 -6.27 -7.52 9.17
C THR A 28 -5.10 -7.22 10.11
N ILE A 29 -3.87 -7.54 9.71
CA ILE A 29 -2.66 -7.40 10.54
C ILE A 29 -2.14 -5.97 10.52
N SER A 30 -1.84 -5.42 9.34
CA SER A 30 -1.34 -4.05 9.22
C SER A 30 -1.49 -3.45 7.82
N ALA A 31 -1.34 -2.13 7.71
CA ALA A 31 -1.29 -1.42 6.44
C ALA A 31 -0.14 -1.94 5.54
N ARG A 32 1.01 -2.26 6.15
CA ARG A 32 2.15 -2.84 5.44
C ARG A 32 1.82 -4.19 4.81
N HIS A 33 1.19 -5.11 5.55
CA HIS A 33 0.81 -6.41 4.99
C HIS A 33 -0.21 -6.27 3.84
N ALA A 34 -1.12 -5.30 3.91
CA ALA A 34 -2.03 -5.01 2.81
C ALA A 34 -1.28 -4.48 1.57
N ALA A 35 -0.30 -3.58 1.78
CA ALA A 35 0.54 -3.05 0.71
C ALA A 35 1.42 -4.14 0.07
N GLU A 36 2.02 -5.02 0.86
CA GLU A 36 2.81 -6.16 0.37
C GLU A 36 1.96 -7.13 -0.45
N ALA A 37 0.74 -7.42 -0.01
CA ALA A 37 -0.21 -8.22 -0.80
C ALA A 37 -0.55 -7.54 -2.13
N MET A 38 -0.67 -6.21 -2.15
CA MET A 38 -0.87 -5.45 -3.38
C MET A 38 0.37 -5.53 -4.28
N ALA A 39 1.58 -5.36 -3.74
CA ALA A 39 2.83 -5.48 -4.50
C ALA A 39 2.97 -6.86 -5.15
N LYS A 40 2.76 -7.94 -4.39
CA LYS A 40 2.76 -9.32 -4.92
C LYS A 40 1.74 -9.51 -6.05
N LYS A 41 0.53 -8.97 -5.88
CA LYS A 41 -0.53 -9.03 -6.90
C LYS A 41 -0.14 -8.29 -8.19
N LEU A 42 0.74 -7.29 -8.09
CA LEU A 42 1.28 -6.54 -9.23
C LEU A 42 2.56 -7.15 -9.82
N GLY A 43 3.06 -8.26 -9.26
CA GLY A 43 4.34 -8.84 -9.65
C GLY A 43 5.55 -7.98 -9.24
N LEU A 44 5.42 -7.22 -8.14
CA LEU A 44 6.47 -6.35 -7.60
C LEU A 44 7.08 -6.96 -6.34
N ALA A 45 8.35 -6.63 -6.09
CA ALA A 45 9.14 -7.06 -4.94
C ALA A 45 8.67 -6.35 -3.64
N PRO A 46 7.96 -7.03 -2.73
CA PRO A 46 7.39 -6.38 -1.55
C PRO A 46 8.41 -5.75 -0.60
N GLU A 47 9.64 -6.27 -0.60
CA GLU A 47 10.79 -5.78 0.16
C GLU A 47 11.26 -4.38 -0.25
N LEU A 48 10.95 -3.93 -1.48
CA LEU A 48 11.29 -2.59 -1.97
C LEU A 48 10.19 -1.55 -1.66
N LEU A 49 9.16 -1.92 -0.90
CA LEU A 49 8.16 -0.97 -0.43
C LEU A 49 8.75 -0.04 0.64
N VAL A 50 8.69 1.25 0.36
CA VAL A 50 9.08 2.30 1.30
C VAL A 50 7.81 2.98 1.80
N GLU A 51 7.60 2.99 3.11
CA GLU A 51 6.52 3.76 3.74
C GLU A 51 6.85 5.25 3.66
N LYS A 52 5.93 6.03 3.12
CA LYS A 52 6.01 7.49 3.18
C LYS A 52 5.62 7.95 4.57
N GLU A 53 6.39 8.90 5.09
CA GLU A 53 6.13 9.52 6.38
C GLU A 53 4.69 10.06 6.42
N ARG A 54 4.01 9.76 7.54
CA ARG A 54 2.62 10.16 7.77
C ARG A 54 2.61 11.60 8.27
N ASP A 55 1.85 12.46 7.61
CA ASP A 55 1.43 13.74 8.14
C ASP A 55 0.49 13.52 9.35
N LEU A 56 1.08 13.60 10.54
CA LEU A 56 0.41 13.40 11.82
C LEU A 56 -0.70 14.44 12.10
N LEU A 57 -0.80 15.50 11.29
CA LEU A 57 -1.81 16.55 11.44
C LEU A 57 -3.12 16.22 10.72
N ASP A 58 -3.14 15.28 9.78
CA ASP A 58 -4.37 14.87 9.07
C ASP A 58 -4.91 13.53 9.60
N PRO A 59 -5.99 13.51 10.40
CA PRO A 59 -6.60 12.28 10.88
C PRO A 59 -7.23 11.41 9.78
N ARG A 60 -7.38 11.93 8.56
CA ARG A 60 -7.84 11.17 7.38
C ARG A 60 -6.69 10.59 6.56
N GLU A 61 -5.46 10.81 6.99
CA GLU A 61 -4.30 10.47 6.20
C GLU A 61 -4.13 8.95 6.04
N ARG A 62 -3.96 8.55 4.78
CA ARG A 62 -3.75 7.17 4.36
C ARG A 62 -2.27 6.84 4.45
N THR A 63 -1.94 5.70 5.07
CA THR A 63 -0.59 5.16 4.99
C THR A 63 -0.26 4.88 3.52
N THR A 64 0.79 5.51 3.01
CA THR A 64 1.16 5.41 1.61
C THR A 64 2.51 4.72 1.51
N PHE A 65 2.62 3.76 0.59
CA PHE A 65 3.85 3.05 0.29
C PHE A 65 4.24 3.32 -1.17
N THR A 66 5.52 3.50 -1.42
CA THR A 66 6.07 3.65 -2.77
C THR A 66 6.98 2.49 -3.12
N HIS A 67 6.86 2.00 -4.35
CA HIS A 67 7.71 0.95 -4.90
C HIS A 67 8.40 1.47 -6.17
N PRO A 68 9.70 1.21 -6.42
CA PRO A 68 10.42 1.73 -7.59
C PRO A 68 9.88 1.21 -8.93
N GLY A 69 9.19 0.06 -8.89
CA GLY A 69 8.55 -0.60 -10.03
C GLY A 69 9.36 -1.75 -10.60
N GLU A 70 10.38 -2.23 -9.87
CA GLU A 70 11.11 -3.45 -10.21
C GLU A 70 10.19 -4.68 -10.07
N LEU A 71 10.19 -5.52 -11.11
CA LEU A 71 9.40 -6.75 -11.11
C LEU A 71 10.12 -7.80 -10.25
N ALA A 72 9.35 -8.57 -9.48
CA ALA A 72 9.81 -9.70 -8.68
C ALA A 72 9.89 -10.99 -9.50
#